data_AF-A0A813FQU6-F1
#
_entry.id   AF-A0A813FQU6-F1
#
_cell.length_a   1.000
_cell.length_b   1.000
_cell.length_c   1.000
_cell.angle_alpha   90.00
_cell.angle_beta   90.00
_cell.angle_gamma   90.00
#
_symmetry.space_group_name_H-M   'P 1'
#
loop_
_entity.id
_entity.type
_entity.pdbx_description
1 polymer ?
#
loop_
_entity_poly.entity_id
_entity_poly.type
_entity_poly.pdbx_seq_one_letter_code
_entity_poly.pdbx_strand_id
1 'polypeptide(L)'
;ELGGDVVIFAAAALVSAAQLWNNNNNNNNNSKINNNNNNNKTSGGSGEELGQGWPGRSLGIFAVWIADCLYSFLVVPGELFNDTTLQVILKSALAPFGLGASIPALFCAIFYGLGLWPAIYCSTLLPGAPGQALTAGPFVWSSFLFGAYGLSPYLALRELRGAGRAEPLSSLDFVTRELLESKVTGVFLFASGVFLAFYSAGNGVLGSFAPEEAFAALPPLIGASKFARLSVLDFFVLWALFPPVLLEDGQRRGRFVRWTPGEAILFALCAGLPCLGGALWLAVRPGLGTAPPRGRNQ
;
A
#
# COMPACT_ATOMS: atom_id res chain seq x y z
N GLU A 1 -5.17 -23.91 15.18
CA GLU A 1 -4.28 -24.20 14.02
C GLU A 1 -4.57 -23.33 12.78
N LEU A 2 -5.79 -22.81 12.58
CA LEU A 2 -6.18 -21.96 11.43
C LEU A 2 -5.50 -20.56 11.27
N GLY A 3 -4.65 -20.14 12.22
CA GLY A 3 -4.01 -18.81 12.18
C GLY A 3 -2.76 -18.73 11.31
N GLY A 4 -2.04 -19.85 11.16
CA GLY A 4 -0.86 -19.94 10.28
C GLY A 4 -1.26 -19.95 8.81
N ASP A 5 -2.43 -20.51 8.49
CA ASP A 5 -2.91 -20.64 7.11
C ASP A 5 -3.19 -19.28 6.47
N VAL A 6 -3.70 -18.30 7.21
CA VAL A 6 -4.00 -16.95 6.65
C VAL A 6 -2.73 -16.22 6.22
N VAL A 7 -1.66 -16.33 7.01
CA VAL A 7 -0.35 -15.72 6.67
C VAL A 7 0.28 -16.45 5.47
N ILE A 8 0.14 -17.78 5.41
CA ILE A 8 0.61 -18.59 4.28
C ILE A 8 -0.19 -18.29 3.01
N PHE A 9 -1.51 -18.12 3.09
CA PHE A 9 -2.36 -17.75 1.96
C PHE A 9 -2.07 -16.34 1.46
N ALA A 10 -1.87 -15.37 2.36
CA ALA A 10 -1.47 -14.01 1.99
C ALA A 10 -0.07 -13.99 1.33
N ALA A 11 0.89 -14.73 1.89
CA ALA A 11 2.22 -14.89 1.31
C ALA A 11 2.19 -15.61 -0.05
N ALA A 12 1.37 -16.66 -0.20
CA ALA A 12 1.21 -17.38 -1.45
C ALA A 12 0.51 -16.53 -2.53
N ALA A 13 -0.47 -15.72 -2.15
CA ALA A 13 -1.11 -14.75 -3.03
C ALA A 13 -0.12 -13.65 -3.47
N LEU A 14 0.74 -13.18 -2.56
CA LEU A 14 1.82 -12.23 -2.85
C LEU A 14 2.88 -12.79 -3.79
N VAL A 15 3.33 -14.03 -3.57
CA VAL A 15 4.27 -14.73 -4.46
C VAL A 15 3.64 -14.95 -5.84
N SER A 16 2.37 -15.35 -5.90
CA SER A 16 1.65 -15.56 -7.15
C SER A 16 1.43 -14.24 -7.92
N ALA A 17 1.13 -13.14 -7.22
CA ALA A 17 1.00 -11.82 -7.81
C ALA A 17 2.35 -11.30 -8.33
N ALA A 18 3.45 -11.54 -7.60
CA ALA A 18 4.80 -11.19 -8.04
C ALA A 18 5.26 -12.03 -9.25
N GLN A 19 4.92 -13.32 -9.28
CA GLN A 19 5.18 -14.22 -10.41
C GLN A 19 4.38 -13.84 -11.65
N LEU A 20 3.09 -13.53 -11.51
CA LEU A 20 2.24 -13.00 -12.58
C LEU A 20 2.79 -11.67 -13.11
N TRP A 21 3.26 -10.79 -12.23
CA TRP A 21 3.89 -9.52 -12.61
C TRP A 21 5.17 -9.73 -13.41
N ASN A 22 6.04 -10.64 -12.97
CA ASN A 22 7.29 -10.95 -13.65
C ASN A 22 7.07 -11.57 -15.05
N ASN A 23 6.12 -12.52 -15.15
CA ASN A 23 5.78 -13.15 -16.42
C ASN A 23 5.21 -12.16 -17.44
N ASN A 24 4.38 -11.20 -17.00
CA ASN A 24 3.77 -10.24 -17.91
C ASN A 24 4.79 -9.20 -18.43
N ASN A 25 5.78 -8.82 -17.61
CA ASN A 25 6.86 -7.93 -18.03
C ASN A 25 7.80 -8.60 -19.06
N ASN A 26 8.11 -9.89 -18.90
CA ASN A 26 8.94 -10.61 -19.86
C ASN A 26 8.26 -10.75 -21.24
N ASN A 27 6.95 -11.01 -21.27
CA ASN A 27 6.20 -11.09 -22.52
C ASN A 27 6.15 -9.75 -23.26
N ASN A 28 6.00 -8.63 -22.54
CA ASN A 28 6.02 -7.29 -23.14
C ASN A 28 7.41 -6.88 -23.67
N ASN A 29 8.50 -7.38 -23.08
CA ASN A 29 9.84 -7.12 -23.60
C ASN A 29 10.11 -7.94 -24.87
N ASN A 30 9.68 -9.20 -24.92
CA ASN A 30 9.81 -10.03 -26.12
C ASN A 30 8.95 -9.54 -27.30
N SER A 31 7.75 -9.01 -27.04
CA SER A 31 6.90 -8.44 -28.11
C SER A 31 7.51 -7.15 -28.70
N LYS A 32 8.10 -6.29 -27.86
CA LYS A 32 8.81 -5.07 -28.30
C LYS A 32 10.07 -5.38 -29.10
N ILE A 33 10.82 -6.42 -28.71
CA ILE A 33 12.02 -6.85 -29.46
C ILE A 33 11.63 -7.39 -30.85
N ASN A 34 10.54 -8.18 -30.94
CA ASN A 34 10.09 -8.71 -32.23
C ASN A 34 9.50 -7.64 -33.16
N ASN A 35 8.85 -6.60 -32.62
CA ASN A 35 8.33 -5.49 -33.43
C ASN A 35 9.41 -4.52 -33.93
N ASN A 36 10.51 -4.35 -33.19
CA ASN A 36 11.61 -3.47 -33.60
C ASN A 36 12.40 -3.99 -34.81
N ASN A 37 12.31 -5.28 -35.13
CA ASN A 37 12.98 -5.84 -36.32
C ASN A 37 12.20 -5.62 -37.62
N ASN A 38 10.94 -5.15 -37.58
CA ASN A 38 10.09 -5.09 -38.78
C ASN A 38 9.73 -3.69 -39.29
N ASN A 39 9.99 -2.61 -38.56
CA ASN A 39 9.42 -1.30 -38.91
C ASN A 39 10.48 -0.19 -39.08
N ASN A 40 11.18 -0.21 -40.22
CA ASN A 40 11.74 0.99 -40.83
C ASN A 40 10.79 1.47 -41.95
N LYS A 41 9.73 2.20 -41.59
CA LYS A 41 9.02 3.10 -42.51
C LYS A 41 8.30 4.22 -41.73
N THR A 42 8.63 5.44 -42.12
CA THR A 42 8.12 6.74 -41.70
C THR A 42 6.60 6.85 -41.67
N SER A 43 6.03 7.53 -40.66
CA SER A 43 4.90 8.48 -40.75
C SER A 43 4.58 9.05 -39.37
N GLY A 44 4.32 10.37 -39.29
CA GLY A 44 3.84 11.02 -38.06
C GLY A 44 2.41 10.62 -37.69
N GLY A 45 2.10 10.64 -36.40
CA GLY A 45 0.77 10.38 -35.86
C GLY A 45 0.77 10.31 -34.33
N SER A 46 -0.07 11.17 -33.73
CA SER A 46 -0.75 11.06 -32.42
C SER A 46 -0.09 10.25 -31.29
N GLY A 47 0.15 10.92 -30.17
CA GLY A 47 0.58 10.36 -28.88
C GLY A 47 -0.46 9.46 -28.21
N GLU A 48 -0.76 8.32 -28.82
CA GLU A 48 -1.63 7.27 -28.29
C GLU A 48 -0.86 5.95 -28.20
N GLU A 49 0.01 5.77 -27.19
CA GLU A 49 0.56 4.42 -26.93
C GLU A 49 1.00 4.14 -25.48
N LEU A 50 0.43 4.84 -24.50
CA LEU A 50 0.61 4.51 -23.06
C LEU A 50 -0.72 4.39 -22.29
N GLY A 51 -1.85 4.31 -22.99
CA GLY A 51 -3.20 4.27 -22.42
C GLY A 51 -3.81 2.87 -22.27
N GLN A 52 -3.08 1.80 -22.58
CA GLN A 52 -3.62 0.44 -22.45
C GLN A 52 -3.48 -0.03 -21.00
N GLY A 53 -4.48 0.34 -20.19
CA GLY A 53 -4.64 -0.13 -18.82
C GLY A 53 -4.58 -1.66 -18.77
N TRP A 54 -3.94 -2.20 -17.74
CA TRP A 54 -3.76 -3.64 -17.57
C TRP A 54 -5.04 -4.25 -16.99
N PRO A 55 -5.93 -4.88 -17.79
CA PRO A 55 -7.22 -5.36 -17.29
C PRO A 55 -7.06 -6.41 -16.17
N GLY A 56 -5.98 -7.20 -16.20
CA GLY A 56 -5.69 -8.23 -15.20
C GLY A 56 -5.40 -7.70 -13.80
N ARG A 57 -4.83 -6.50 -13.66
CA ARG A 57 -4.55 -5.90 -12.33
C ARG A 57 -5.86 -5.50 -11.65
N SER A 58 -6.69 -4.72 -12.35
CA SER A 58 -7.97 -4.26 -11.83
C SER A 58 -8.85 -5.43 -11.40
N LEU A 59 -8.87 -6.50 -12.20
CA LEU A 59 -9.56 -7.74 -11.86
C LEU A 59 -8.96 -8.40 -10.62
N GLY A 60 -7.63 -8.47 -10.50
CA GLY A 60 -6.95 -9.04 -9.34
C GLY A 60 -7.26 -8.28 -8.04
N ILE A 61 -7.20 -6.94 -8.06
CA ILE A 61 -7.53 -6.11 -6.89
C ILE A 61 -9.01 -6.27 -6.52
N PHE A 62 -9.90 -6.31 -7.51
CA PHE A 62 -11.32 -6.51 -7.27
C PHE A 62 -11.61 -7.91 -6.71
N ALA A 63 -10.93 -8.94 -7.20
CA ALA A 63 -11.04 -10.30 -6.67
C ALA A 63 -10.55 -10.38 -5.21
N VAL A 64 -9.45 -9.71 -4.87
CA VAL A 64 -8.98 -9.58 -3.48
C VAL A 64 -10.04 -8.90 -2.62
N TRP A 65 -10.63 -7.80 -3.09
CA TRP A 65 -11.69 -7.11 -2.35
C TRP A 65 -12.93 -7.97 -2.13
N ILE A 66 -13.39 -8.71 -3.15
CA ILE A 66 -14.50 -9.66 -3.01
C ILE A 66 -14.15 -10.78 -2.04
N ALA A 67 -12.95 -11.37 -2.15
CA ALA A 67 -12.51 -12.43 -1.27
C ALA A 67 -12.45 -11.96 0.19
N ASP A 68 -11.97 -10.75 0.43
CA ASP A 68 -11.92 -10.12 1.75
C ASP A 68 -13.33 -9.89 2.32
N CYS A 69 -14.26 -9.36 1.50
CA CYS A 69 -15.68 -9.24 1.88
C CYS A 69 -16.27 -10.61 2.25
N LEU A 70 -16.13 -11.61 1.39
CA LEU A 70 -16.68 -12.95 1.62
C LEU A 70 -16.08 -13.59 2.88
N TYR A 71 -14.77 -13.47 3.08
CA TYR A 71 -14.11 -13.97 4.28
C TYR A 71 -14.68 -13.34 5.55
N SER A 72 -14.82 -12.01 5.56
CA SER A 72 -15.31 -11.28 6.74
C SER A 72 -16.77 -11.52 7.08
N PHE A 73 -17.63 -11.69 6.08
CA PHE A 73 -19.05 -11.92 6.30
C PHE A 73 -19.40 -13.40 6.50
N LEU A 74 -18.72 -14.33 5.82
CA LEU A 74 -19.12 -15.75 5.80
C LEU A 74 -18.20 -16.65 6.62
N VAL A 75 -16.92 -16.32 6.75
CA VAL A 75 -15.92 -17.23 7.34
C VAL A 75 -15.57 -16.83 8.77
N VAL A 76 -15.43 -15.54 9.06
CA VAL A 76 -15.03 -15.09 10.40
C VAL A 76 -16.22 -15.13 11.36
N PRO A 77 -16.21 -16.03 12.37
CA PRO A 77 -17.31 -16.14 13.33
C PRO A 77 -17.34 -14.93 14.27
N GLY A 78 -18.51 -14.67 14.84
CA GLY A 78 -18.74 -13.58 15.80
C GLY A 78 -19.35 -12.33 15.19
N GLU A 79 -19.78 -11.42 16.06
CA GLU A 79 -20.38 -10.14 15.69
C GLU A 79 -19.35 -9.02 15.85
N LEU A 80 -19.25 -8.15 14.84
CA LEU A 80 -18.23 -7.08 14.84
C LEU A 80 -18.48 -6.07 15.97
N PHE A 81 -19.74 -5.68 16.20
CA PHE A 81 -20.11 -4.57 17.10
C PHE A 81 -20.61 -5.00 18.49
N ASN A 82 -20.72 -6.31 18.74
CA ASN A 82 -21.19 -6.87 20.02
C ASN A 82 -20.05 -7.51 20.83
N ASP A 83 -18.81 -7.39 20.32
CA ASP A 83 -17.64 -7.93 20.99
C ASP A 83 -17.25 -6.99 22.15
N THR A 84 -17.43 -7.45 23.39
CA THR A 84 -16.90 -6.72 24.58
C THR A 84 -15.39 -6.47 24.43
N THR A 85 -14.69 -7.34 23.69
CA THR A 85 -13.29 -7.17 23.29
C THR A 85 -13.11 -5.98 22.35
N LEU A 86 -14.04 -5.68 21.44
CA LEU A 86 -13.98 -4.46 20.60
C LEU A 86 -13.97 -3.21 21.48
N GLN A 87 -14.85 -3.14 22.48
CA GLN A 87 -14.90 -1.96 23.36
C GLN A 87 -13.63 -1.83 24.19
N VAL A 88 -13.08 -2.94 24.69
CA VAL A 88 -11.78 -2.95 25.40
C VAL A 88 -10.66 -2.55 24.45
N ILE A 89 -10.66 -3.05 23.22
CA ILE A 89 -9.69 -2.71 22.17
C ILE A 89 -9.73 -1.24 21.84
N LEU A 90 -10.89 -0.70 21.49
CA LEU A 90 -11.02 0.71 21.15
C LEU A 90 -10.69 1.60 22.34
N LYS A 91 -11.15 1.28 23.56
CA LYS A 91 -10.81 2.07 24.76
C LYS A 91 -9.31 2.05 25.06
N SER A 92 -8.65 0.91 24.93
CA SER A 92 -7.23 0.78 25.28
C SER A 92 -6.31 1.24 24.15
N ALA A 93 -6.67 1.01 22.89
CA ALA A 93 -5.93 1.48 21.71
C ALA A 93 -6.17 2.97 21.42
N LEU A 94 -7.25 3.57 21.89
CA LEU A 94 -7.45 5.04 21.80
C LEU A 94 -6.94 5.78 23.05
N ALA A 95 -6.58 5.06 24.12
CA ALA A 95 -5.83 5.65 25.21
C ALA A 95 -4.42 6.05 24.73
N PRO A 96 -3.86 7.17 25.21
CA PRO A 96 -2.53 7.58 24.81
C PRO A 96 -1.52 6.46 25.10
N PHE A 97 -0.93 5.92 24.02
CA PHE A 97 0.11 4.89 24.01
C PHE A 97 -0.27 3.47 24.44
N GLY A 98 -1.55 3.09 24.47
CA GLY A 98 -1.90 1.70 24.80
C GLY A 98 -1.39 1.25 26.18
N LEU A 99 -1.22 2.20 27.12
CA LEU A 99 -0.75 2.01 28.50
C LEU A 99 -1.76 1.23 29.38
N GLY A 100 -2.47 0.26 28.81
CA GLY A 100 -3.35 -0.68 29.50
C GLY A 100 -2.89 -2.10 29.21
N ALA A 101 -2.50 -2.83 30.26
CA ALA A 101 -1.89 -4.16 30.23
C ALA A 101 -2.74 -5.31 29.63
N SER A 102 -3.85 -5.01 28.95
CA SER A 102 -4.85 -6.00 28.52
C SER A 102 -4.77 -6.38 27.04
N ILE A 103 -3.97 -5.70 26.22
CA ILE A 103 -3.89 -5.97 24.77
C ILE A 103 -2.45 -6.24 24.35
N PRO A 104 -2.20 -7.32 23.58
CA PRO A 104 -0.89 -7.60 22.99
C PRO A 104 -0.32 -6.38 22.23
N ALA A 105 0.92 -6.00 22.55
CA ALA A 105 1.57 -4.83 21.96
C ALA A 105 1.73 -4.93 20.43
N LEU A 106 1.94 -6.13 19.91
CA LEU A 106 2.00 -6.39 18.47
C LEU A 106 0.69 -6.05 17.78
N PHE A 107 -0.45 -6.41 18.38
CA PHE A 107 -1.75 -6.06 17.83
C PHE A 107 -1.97 -4.55 17.84
N CYS A 108 -1.61 -3.85 18.92
CA CYS A 108 -1.67 -2.39 18.97
C CYS A 108 -0.82 -1.75 17.87
N ALA A 109 0.39 -2.25 17.62
CA ALA A 109 1.25 -1.76 16.55
C ALA A 109 0.64 -1.94 15.16
N ILE A 110 0.04 -3.11 14.89
CA ILE A 110 -0.70 -3.38 13.66
C ILE A 110 -1.89 -2.43 13.53
N PHE A 111 -2.66 -2.28 14.60
CA PHE A 111 -3.86 -1.44 14.63
C PHE A 111 -3.54 0.04 14.40
N TYR A 112 -2.52 0.60 15.06
CA TYR A 112 -2.06 1.96 14.75
C TYR A 112 -1.47 2.07 13.33
N GLY A 113 -0.84 1.00 12.84
CA GLY A 113 -0.40 0.87 11.46
C GLY A 113 -1.52 1.03 10.42
N LEU A 114 -2.77 0.68 10.77
CA LEU A 114 -3.94 0.97 9.94
C LEU A 114 -4.23 2.47 9.81
N GLY A 115 -3.72 3.32 10.69
CA GLY A 115 -3.73 4.77 10.49
C GLY A 115 -2.60 5.27 9.58
N LEU A 116 -1.46 4.59 9.59
CA LEU A 116 -0.31 4.92 8.74
C LEU A 116 -0.59 4.58 7.27
N TRP A 117 -1.23 3.44 6.99
CA TRP A 117 -1.51 3.00 5.62
C TRP A 117 -2.34 4.01 4.80
N PRO A 118 -3.53 4.44 5.25
CA PRO A 118 -4.30 5.48 4.59
C PRO A 118 -3.52 6.77 4.39
N ALA A 119 -2.67 7.19 5.33
CA ALA A 119 -1.81 8.36 5.15
C ALA A 119 -0.75 8.16 4.05
N ILE A 120 -0.17 6.95 3.96
CA ILE A 120 0.76 6.57 2.89
C ILE A 120 0.04 6.55 1.53
N TYR A 121 -1.15 5.97 1.48
CA TYR A 121 -1.99 5.93 0.27
C TYR A 121 -2.48 7.31 -0.15
N CYS A 122 -2.87 8.15 0.81
CA CYS A 122 -3.21 9.55 0.59
C CYS A 122 -2.07 10.28 -0.12
N SER A 123 -0.85 10.11 0.40
CA SER A 123 0.35 10.78 -0.10
C SER A 123 0.84 10.27 -1.45
N THR A 124 0.49 9.04 -1.83
CA THR A 124 0.89 8.43 -3.12
C THR A 124 -0.18 8.54 -4.20
N LEU A 125 -1.47 8.49 -3.84
CA LEU A 125 -2.58 8.50 -4.80
C LEU A 125 -3.02 9.92 -5.19
N LEU A 126 -3.23 10.81 -4.20
CA LEU A 126 -3.79 12.15 -4.44
C LEU A 126 -2.98 13.02 -5.41
N PRO A 127 -1.63 12.99 -5.42
CA PRO A 127 -0.87 13.80 -6.36
C PRO A 127 -1.05 13.45 -7.84
N GLY A 128 -1.68 12.31 -8.18
CA GLY A 128 -2.12 12.03 -9.55
C GLY A 128 -3.58 11.62 -9.65
N ALA A 129 -4.39 12.11 -8.70
CA ALA A 129 -5.84 12.09 -8.77
C ALA A 129 -6.44 13.11 -9.76
N PRO A 130 -5.82 14.29 -10.05
CA PRO A 130 -6.39 15.22 -11.03
C PRO A 130 -6.71 14.54 -12.37
N GLY A 131 -7.91 14.78 -12.88
CA GLY A 131 -8.43 14.20 -14.12
C GLY A 131 -8.86 12.73 -14.05
N GLN A 132 -8.79 12.05 -12.90
CA GLN A 132 -9.36 10.70 -12.74
C GLN A 132 -10.88 10.76 -12.81
N ALA A 133 -11.53 9.73 -13.38
CA ALA A 133 -12.99 9.63 -13.37
C ALA A 133 -13.55 9.52 -11.94
N LEU A 134 -12.78 8.93 -11.03
CA LEU A 134 -13.12 8.79 -9.62
C LEU A 134 -12.14 9.58 -8.75
N THR A 135 -12.66 10.42 -7.88
CA THR A 135 -11.87 11.17 -6.91
C THR A 135 -11.36 10.24 -5.81
N ALA A 136 -10.04 10.22 -5.56
CA ALA A 136 -9.44 9.33 -4.56
C ALA A 136 -9.83 9.69 -3.11
N GLY A 137 -10.07 10.97 -2.85
CA GLY A 137 -10.27 11.53 -1.51
C GLY A 137 -11.27 10.75 -0.64
N PRO A 138 -12.53 10.57 -1.08
CA PRO A 138 -13.53 9.82 -0.31
C PRO A 138 -13.12 8.39 0.03
N PHE A 139 -12.47 7.68 -0.89
CA PHE A 139 -12.04 6.28 -0.69
C PHE A 139 -10.82 6.17 0.22
N VAL A 140 -9.89 7.12 0.13
CA VAL A 140 -8.77 7.20 1.07
C VAL A 140 -9.28 7.57 2.46
N TRP A 141 -10.22 8.52 2.57
CA TRP A 141 -10.78 8.91 3.87
C TRP A 141 -11.57 7.76 4.50
N SER A 142 -12.38 7.04 3.71
CA SER A 142 -13.11 5.87 4.19
C SER A 142 -12.18 4.74 4.65
N SER A 143 -10.96 4.65 4.11
CA SER A 143 -9.97 3.66 4.54
C SER A 143 -9.42 3.88 5.94
N PHE A 144 -9.56 5.07 6.52
CA PHE A 144 -9.26 5.27 7.96
C PHE A 144 -10.28 4.58 8.87
N LEU A 145 -11.51 4.32 8.38
CA LEU A 145 -12.58 3.69 9.16
C LEU A 145 -12.77 2.22 8.80
N PHE A 146 -12.69 1.92 7.50
CA PHE A 146 -12.99 0.60 6.94
C PHE A 146 -11.76 -0.07 6.31
N GLY A 147 -10.59 0.56 6.35
CA GLY A 147 -9.39 -0.09 5.82
C GLY A 147 -9.39 -0.33 4.32
N ALA A 148 -8.87 -1.49 3.91
CA ALA A 148 -8.89 -2.03 2.56
C ALA A 148 -10.29 -2.10 1.97
N TYR A 149 -11.35 -2.30 2.76
CA TYR A 149 -12.73 -2.30 2.24
C TYR A 149 -13.09 -0.96 1.59
N GLY A 150 -12.60 0.15 2.17
CA GLY A 150 -12.82 1.49 1.66
C GLY A 150 -11.95 1.81 0.45
N LEU A 151 -10.69 1.38 0.45
CA LEU A 151 -9.71 1.79 -0.57
C LEU A 151 -9.66 0.88 -1.81
N SER A 152 -9.82 -0.43 -1.64
CA SER A 152 -9.59 -1.41 -2.71
C SER A 152 -10.52 -1.23 -3.93
N PRO A 153 -11.82 -0.89 -3.79
CA PRO A 153 -12.67 -0.60 -4.95
C PRO A 153 -12.13 0.54 -5.81
N TYR A 154 -11.61 1.59 -5.17
CA TYR A 154 -10.96 2.68 -5.89
C TYR A 154 -9.70 2.22 -6.63
N LEU A 155 -8.85 1.42 -5.97
CA LEU A 155 -7.64 0.88 -6.60
C LEU A 155 -7.93 -0.05 -7.79
N ALA A 156 -9.08 -0.73 -7.79
CA ALA A 156 -9.52 -1.58 -8.89
C ALA A 156 -10.05 -0.76 -10.08
N LEU A 157 -10.83 0.29 -9.81
CA LEU A 157 -11.55 1.05 -10.84
C LEU A 157 -10.77 2.22 -11.43
N ARG A 158 -9.79 2.77 -10.70
CA ARG A 158 -9.03 3.93 -11.15
C ARG A 158 -8.13 3.61 -12.35
N GLU A 159 -7.88 4.62 -13.17
CA GLU A 159 -6.86 4.51 -14.21
C GLU A 159 -5.45 4.52 -13.60
N LEU A 160 -4.54 3.72 -14.16
CA LEU A 160 -3.12 3.84 -13.85
C LEU A 160 -2.54 5.00 -14.65
N ARG A 161 -1.82 5.88 -13.96
CA ARG A 161 -1.15 7.02 -14.56
C ARG A 161 0.32 7.00 -14.18
N GLY A 162 1.12 6.27 -14.96
CA GLY A 162 2.55 6.13 -14.76
C GLY A 162 3.37 7.20 -15.51
N ALA A 163 4.55 6.80 -15.96
CA ALA A 163 5.54 7.68 -16.58
C ALA A 163 4.96 8.51 -17.74
N GLY A 164 5.08 9.85 -17.62
CA GLY A 164 4.62 10.81 -18.64
C GLY A 164 3.30 11.51 -18.35
N ARG A 165 2.58 11.13 -17.28
CA ARG A 165 1.40 11.86 -16.75
C ARG A 165 1.69 12.42 -15.36
N ALA A 166 2.88 12.99 -15.16
CA ALA A 166 3.22 13.67 -13.93
C ALA A 166 2.52 15.04 -13.91
N GLU A 167 1.57 15.22 -13.00
CA GLU A 167 0.94 16.51 -12.80
C GLU A 167 1.96 17.51 -12.22
N PRO A 168 2.01 18.75 -12.71
CA PRO A 168 2.88 19.77 -12.14
C PRO A 168 2.43 20.11 -10.72
N LEU A 169 3.38 20.40 -9.84
CA LEU A 169 3.10 20.71 -8.43
C LEU A 169 2.10 21.88 -8.26
N SER A 170 2.03 22.78 -9.25
CA SER A 170 1.13 23.94 -9.27
C SER A 170 -0.33 23.60 -9.57
N SER A 171 -0.64 22.41 -10.12
CA SER A 171 -2.02 21.98 -10.37
C SER A 171 -2.65 21.26 -9.16
N LEU A 172 -1.87 21.05 -8.09
CA LEU A 172 -2.32 20.38 -6.88
C LEU A 172 -2.91 21.34 -5.86
N ASP A 173 -3.96 20.88 -5.18
CA ASP A 173 -4.55 21.58 -4.03
C ASP A 173 -3.53 21.75 -2.89
N PHE A 174 -3.76 22.77 -2.06
CA PHE A 174 -2.89 23.13 -0.93
C PHE A 174 -2.51 21.95 -0.04
N VAL A 175 -3.48 21.12 0.35
CA VAL A 175 -3.23 19.96 1.23
C VAL A 175 -2.29 18.96 0.56
N THR A 176 -2.54 18.64 -0.71
CA THR A 176 -1.69 17.69 -1.44
C THR A 176 -0.28 18.24 -1.64
N ARG A 177 -0.18 19.53 -1.99
CA ARG A 177 1.07 20.20 -2.28
C ARG A 177 1.95 20.44 -1.04
N GLU A 178 1.37 20.92 0.05
CA GLU A 178 2.14 21.35 1.23
C GLU A 178 2.27 20.26 2.28
N LEU A 179 1.24 19.42 2.46
CA LEU A 179 1.25 18.38 3.49
C LEU A 179 1.68 17.04 2.92
N LEU A 180 1.04 16.57 1.85
CA LEU A 180 1.24 15.20 1.36
C LEU A 180 2.54 15.03 0.54
N GLU A 181 2.94 16.05 -0.21
CA GLU A 181 4.24 16.08 -0.91
C GLU A 181 5.42 16.41 0.01
N SER A 182 5.18 16.84 1.25
CA SER A 182 6.25 17.18 2.18
C SER A 182 7.05 15.95 2.63
N LYS A 183 8.38 16.05 2.56
CA LYS A 183 9.29 15.05 3.11
C LYS A 183 9.14 14.91 4.63
N VAL A 184 8.72 15.97 5.31
CA VAL A 184 8.47 15.94 6.77
C VAL A 184 7.37 14.94 7.10
N THR A 185 6.30 14.88 6.28
CA THR A 185 5.24 13.89 6.42
C THR A 185 5.78 12.47 6.28
N GLY A 186 6.63 12.22 5.27
CA GLY A 186 7.30 10.94 5.10
C GLY A 186 8.19 10.56 6.30
N VAL A 187 9.00 11.49 6.79
CA VAL A 187 9.87 11.29 7.97
C VAL A 187 9.05 11.05 9.23
N PHE A 188 7.96 11.78 9.43
CA PHE A 188 7.07 11.60 10.58
C PHE A 188 6.38 10.23 10.56
N LEU A 189 5.86 9.82 9.40
CA LEU A 189 5.27 8.48 9.23
C LEU A 189 6.32 7.37 9.42
N PHE A 190 7.55 7.60 8.96
CA PHE A 190 8.64 6.65 9.13
C PHE A 190 9.04 6.53 10.60
N ALA A 191 9.24 7.65 11.30
CA ALA A 191 9.52 7.68 12.72
C ALA A 191 8.39 7.02 13.54
N SER A 192 7.13 7.25 13.18
CA SER A 192 5.98 6.59 13.79
C SER A 192 6.02 5.07 13.57
N GLY A 193 6.31 4.62 12.35
CA GLY A 193 6.46 3.19 12.06
C GLY A 193 7.63 2.55 12.82
N VAL A 194 8.76 3.26 12.94
CA VAL A 194 9.92 2.82 13.72
C VAL A 194 9.55 2.69 15.20
N PHE A 195 8.86 3.69 15.75
CA PHE A 195 8.35 3.65 17.12
C PHE A 195 7.45 2.43 17.34
N LEU A 196 6.48 2.16 16.46
CA LEU A 196 5.58 1.00 16.57
C LEU A 196 6.35 -0.33 16.47
N ALA A 197 7.39 -0.41 15.64
CA ALA A 197 8.24 -1.60 15.54
C ALA A 197 9.01 -1.85 16.84
N PHE A 198 9.61 -0.81 17.44
CA PHE A 198 10.29 -0.95 18.73
C PHE A 198 9.30 -1.23 19.88
N TYR A 199 8.14 -0.58 19.89
CA TYR A 199 7.10 -0.81 20.88
C TYR A 199 6.61 -2.27 20.85
N SER A 200 6.33 -2.82 19.67
CA SER A 200 5.91 -4.22 19.53
C SER A 200 7.04 -5.20 19.84
N ALA A 201 8.27 -4.93 19.39
CA ALA A 201 9.42 -5.78 19.68
C ALA A 201 9.76 -5.83 21.18
N GLY A 202 9.50 -4.76 21.93
CA GLY A 202 9.65 -4.70 23.39
C GLY A 202 8.43 -5.19 24.17
N ASN A 203 7.45 -5.81 23.50
CA ASN A 203 6.18 -6.25 24.10
C ASN A 203 5.47 -5.13 24.89
N GLY A 204 5.50 -3.91 24.35
CA GLY A 204 4.89 -2.71 24.94
C GLY A 204 5.83 -1.90 25.85
N VAL A 205 7.04 -2.41 26.11
CA VAL A 205 8.04 -1.74 26.95
C VAL A 205 9.20 -1.23 26.08
N LEU A 206 9.29 0.09 25.91
CA LEU A 206 10.42 0.70 25.19
C LEU A 206 11.74 0.42 25.93
N GLY A 207 12.73 -0.06 25.18
CA GLY A 207 14.03 -0.47 25.74
C GLY A 207 14.12 -1.94 26.14
N SER A 208 13.01 -2.69 26.08
CA SER A 208 13.01 -4.15 26.13
C SER A 208 13.08 -4.75 24.72
N PHE A 209 13.54 -6.00 24.61
CA PHE A 209 13.51 -6.77 23.36
C PHE A 209 13.02 -8.19 23.66
N ALA A 210 11.73 -8.42 23.43
CA ALA A 210 11.03 -9.68 23.62
C ALA A 210 10.02 -9.93 22.47
N PRO A 211 10.50 -10.00 21.20
CA PRO A 211 9.62 -10.15 20.06
C PRO A 211 8.83 -11.46 20.09
N GLU A 212 9.42 -12.55 20.60
CA GLU A 212 8.79 -13.87 20.67
C GLU A 212 7.50 -13.85 21.49
N GLU A 213 7.50 -13.16 22.64
CA GLU A 213 6.31 -12.99 23.49
C GLU A 213 5.24 -12.16 22.78
N ALA A 214 5.66 -11.09 22.10
CA ALA A 214 4.75 -10.24 21.35
C ALA A 214 4.06 -11.01 20.20
N PHE A 215 4.78 -11.89 19.50
CA PHE A 215 4.21 -12.79 18.49
C PHE A 215 3.32 -13.88 19.09
N ALA A 216 3.71 -14.47 20.22
CA ALA A 216 2.93 -15.52 20.88
C ALA A 216 1.58 -15.02 21.41
N ALA A 217 1.48 -13.74 21.76
CA ALA A 217 0.27 -13.13 22.28
C ALA A 217 -0.80 -12.80 21.20
N LEU A 218 -0.44 -12.79 19.92
CA LEU A 218 -1.35 -12.41 18.83
C LEU A 218 -2.38 -13.51 18.44
N PRO A 219 -2.00 -14.80 18.27
CA PRO A 219 -2.93 -15.86 17.86
C PRO A 219 -4.17 -16.04 18.76
N PRO A 220 -4.07 -16.01 20.09
CA PRO A 220 -5.24 -16.10 20.96
C PRO A 220 -6.23 -14.95 20.73
N LEU A 221 -5.73 -13.73 20.54
CA LEU A 221 -6.55 -12.55 20.32
C LEU A 221 -7.32 -12.61 19.00
N ILE A 222 -6.65 -12.95 17.89
CA ILE A 222 -7.31 -13.10 16.59
C ILE A 222 -8.27 -14.31 16.58
N GLY A 223 -8.04 -15.30 17.44
CA GLY A 223 -8.94 -16.43 17.66
C GLY A 223 -10.24 -15.99 18.34
N ALA A 224 -10.13 -15.15 19.36
CA ALA A 224 -11.23 -14.72 20.21
C ALA A 224 -12.06 -13.55 19.64
N SER A 225 -11.42 -12.60 18.95
CA SER A 225 -12.08 -11.39 18.47
C SER A 225 -12.14 -11.32 16.95
N LYS A 226 -13.36 -11.20 16.41
CA LYS A 226 -13.60 -10.92 14.99
C LYS A 226 -12.93 -9.63 14.56
N PHE A 227 -13.09 -8.57 15.35
CA PHE A 227 -12.48 -7.28 15.08
C PHE A 227 -10.96 -7.38 14.96
N ALA A 228 -10.30 -8.01 15.93
CA ALA A 228 -8.84 -8.14 15.91
C ALA A 228 -8.35 -8.91 14.68
N ARG A 229 -9.05 -10.00 14.32
CA ARG A 229 -8.73 -10.77 13.11
C ARG A 229 -8.84 -9.93 11.85
N LEU A 230 -9.92 -9.16 11.71
CA LEU A 230 -10.14 -8.30 10.55
C LEU A 230 -9.13 -7.14 10.48
N SER A 231 -8.79 -6.52 11.61
CA SER A 231 -7.76 -5.47 11.63
C SER A 231 -6.39 -5.97 11.18
N VAL A 232 -6.01 -7.18 11.59
CA VAL A 232 -4.75 -7.81 11.14
C VAL A 232 -4.80 -8.12 9.65
N LEU A 233 -5.88 -8.75 9.19
CA LEU A 233 -6.07 -9.06 7.76
C LEU A 233 -5.99 -7.79 6.90
N ASP A 234 -6.73 -6.76 7.31
CA ASP A 234 -6.83 -5.48 6.62
C ASP A 234 -5.47 -4.79 6.46
N PHE A 235 -4.65 -4.82 7.52
CA PHE A 235 -3.28 -4.29 7.49
C PHE A 235 -2.43 -5.00 6.43
N PHE A 236 -2.50 -6.33 6.36
CA PHE A 236 -1.75 -7.11 5.39
C PHE A 236 -2.29 -6.94 3.96
N VAL A 237 -3.60 -6.77 3.78
CA VAL A 237 -4.20 -6.49 2.47
C VAL A 237 -3.76 -5.11 1.96
N LEU A 238 -3.83 -4.07 2.79
CA LEU A 238 -3.33 -2.74 2.44
C LEU A 238 -1.84 -2.78 2.10
N TRP A 239 -1.03 -3.52 2.86
CA TRP A 239 0.37 -3.70 2.52
C TRP A 239 0.56 -4.42 1.18
N ALA A 240 -0.17 -5.50 0.95
CA ALA A 240 -0.08 -6.30 -0.27
C ALA A 240 -0.50 -5.53 -1.54
N LEU A 241 -1.44 -4.60 -1.40
CA LEU A 241 -1.91 -3.75 -2.50
C LEU A 241 -1.02 -2.53 -2.77
N PHE A 242 -0.01 -2.28 -1.93
CA PHE A 242 0.84 -1.09 -2.05
C PHE A 242 1.88 -1.13 -3.19
N PRO A 243 2.57 -2.24 -3.50
CA PRO A 243 3.61 -2.29 -4.54
C PRO A 243 3.21 -1.71 -5.91
N PRO A 244 2.02 -2.00 -6.48
CA PRO A 244 1.62 -1.38 -7.74
C PRO A 244 1.36 0.14 -7.63
N VAL A 245 0.98 0.63 -6.46
CA VAL A 245 0.81 2.07 -6.19
C VAL A 245 2.17 2.76 -6.03
N LEU A 246 3.10 2.12 -5.32
CA LEU A 246 4.49 2.55 -5.21
C LEU A 246 5.16 2.68 -6.58
N LEU A 247 5.01 1.65 -7.43
CA LEU A 247 5.58 1.65 -8.78
C LEU A 247 5.05 2.84 -9.59
N GLU A 248 3.76 3.10 -9.53
CA GLU A 248 3.11 4.19 -10.23
C GLU A 248 3.58 5.57 -9.74
N ASP A 249 3.58 5.81 -8.43
CA ASP A 249 4.07 7.07 -7.85
C ASP A 249 5.56 7.30 -8.18
N GLY A 250 6.38 6.24 -8.15
CA GLY A 250 7.77 6.33 -8.56
C GLY A 250 7.95 6.67 -10.03
N GLN A 251 7.17 6.05 -10.93
CA GLN A 251 7.21 6.34 -12.36
C GLN A 251 6.81 7.77 -12.69
N ARG A 252 5.83 8.35 -11.97
CA ARG A 252 5.48 9.78 -12.09
C ARG A 252 6.66 10.70 -11.73
N ARG A 253 7.55 10.25 -10.85
CA ARG A 253 8.72 10.98 -10.36
C ARG A 253 10.01 10.60 -11.09
N GLY A 254 9.91 9.85 -12.19
CA GLY A 254 11.07 9.41 -12.98
C GLY A 254 11.88 8.26 -12.35
N ARG A 255 11.39 7.63 -11.28
CA ARG A 255 11.96 6.43 -10.65
C ARG A 255 11.28 5.17 -11.17
N PHE A 256 11.91 4.01 -11.02
CA PHE A 256 11.35 2.72 -11.49
C PHE A 256 10.93 2.68 -12.98
N VAL A 257 11.45 3.61 -13.80
CA VAL A 257 11.30 3.59 -15.27
C VAL A 257 12.33 2.66 -15.89
N ARG A 258 13.55 2.68 -15.34
CA ARG A 258 14.63 1.75 -15.69
C ARG A 258 15.06 1.01 -14.43
N TRP A 259 15.03 -0.32 -14.48
CA TRP A 259 15.42 -1.17 -13.36
C TRP A 259 16.94 -1.31 -13.29
N THR A 260 17.59 -0.40 -12.55
CA THR A 260 18.98 -0.58 -12.11
C THR A 260 19.02 -1.37 -10.81
N PRO A 261 20.15 -1.98 -10.41
CA PRO A 261 20.25 -2.67 -9.13
C PRO A 261 19.83 -1.79 -7.93
N GLY A 262 20.19 -0.50 -7.94
CA GLY A 262 19.79 0.44 -6.89
C GLY A 262 18.29 0.73 -6.86
N GLU A 263 17.63 0.81 -8.02
CA GLU A 263 16.16 0.97 -8.11
C GLU A 263 15.43 -0.28 -7.64
N ALA A 264 15.96 -1.47 -7.96
CA ALA A 264 15.40 -2.74 -7.52
C ALA A 264 15.50 -2.90 -5.99
N ILE A 265 16.65 -2.56 -5.40
CA ILE A 265 16.83 -2.59 -3.93
C ILE A 265 15.89 -1.59 -3.26
N LEU A 266 15.82 -0.35 -3.78
CA LEU A 266 14.91 0.67 -3.22
C LEU A 266 13.46 0.19 -3.27
N PHE A 267 13.01 -0.32 -4.43
CA PHE A 267 11.66 -0.84 -4.57
C PHE A 267 11.40 -2.00 -3.60
N ALA A 268 12.34 -2.94 -3.47
CA ALA A 268 12.22 -4.06 -2.55
C ALA A 268 12.14 -3.63 -1.09
N LEU A 269 12.93 -2.63 -0.66
CA LEU A 269 12.85 -2.08 0.70
C LEU A 269 11.52 -1.37 0.95
N CYS A 270 11.07 -0.57 -0.03
CA CYS A 270 9.83 0.19 0.08
C CYS A 270 8.56 -0.67 -0.03
N ALA A 271 8.62 -1.78 -0.77
CA ALA A 271 7.50 -2.70 -0.94
C ALA A 271 7.51 -3.84 0.10
N GLY A 272 8.68 -4.32 0.49
CA GLY A 272 8.85 -5.53 1.29
C GLY A 272 8.83 -5.30 2.81
N LEU A 273 8.98 -4.06 3.26
CA LEU A 273 8.64 -3.69 4.64
C LEU A 273 7.20 -3.15 4.65
N PRO A 274 6.38 -3.44 5.69
CA PRO A 274 5.00 -2.93 5.82
C PRO A 274 4.91 -1.39 5.85
N CYS A 275 4.28 -0.76 6.85
CA CYS A 275 4.19 0.70 6.91
C CYS A 275 5.55 1.41 6.79
N LEU A 276 6.62 0.79 7.28
CA LEU A 276 7.99 1.31 7.18
C LEU A 276 8.45 1.49 5.73
N GLY A 277 8.12 0.55 4.84
CA GLY A 277 8.56 0.62 3.44
C GLY A 277 7.87 1.76 2.69
N GLY A 278 6.55 1.87 2.86
CA GLY A 278 5.77 2.97 2.29
C GLY A 278 6.17 4.33 2.84
N ALA A 279 6.42 4.44 4.15
CA ALA A 279 6.89 5.67 4.76
C ALA A 279 8.32 6.05 4.34
N LEU A 280 9.22 5.06 4.21
CA LEU A 280 10.56 5.25 3.67
C LEU A 280 10.49 5.84 2.26
N TRP A 281 9.61 5.30 1.41
CA TRP A 281 9.39 5.84 0.07
C TRP A 281 9.00 7.31 0.13
N LEU A 282 8.03 7.69 0.98
CA LEU A 282 7.63 9.09 1.13
C LEU A 282 8.76 10.01 1.60
N ALA A 283 9.65 9.51 2.45
CA ALA A 283 10.80 10.29 2.94
C ALA A 283 11.87 10.51 1.85
N VAL A 284 12.08 9.52 0.97
CA VAL A 284 13.18 9.55 -0.02
C VAL A 284 12.74 9.89 -1.45
N ARG A 285 11.43 9.90 -1.73
CA ARG A 285 10.93 10.13 -3.09
C ARG A 285 11.33 11.51 -3.63
N PRO A 286 11.62 11.63 -4.94
CA PRO A 286 11.82 12.93 -5.58
C PRO A 286 10.52 13.75 -5.61
N GLY A 287 10.62 15.08 -5.68
CA GLY A 287 9.47 15.95 -5.88
C GLY A 287 8.88 15.80 -7.29
N LEU A 288 7.58 16.05 -7.44
CA LEU A 288 6.94 16.04 -8.76
C LEU A 288 7.52 17.16 -9.66
N GLY A 289 7.67 16.87 -10.94
CA GLY A 289 8.24 17.81 -11.92
C GLY A 289 9.77 17.90 -11.94
N THR A 290 10.49 17.12 -11.12
CA THR A 290 11.96 17.04 -11.16
C THR A 290 12.51 16.10 -12.24
N ALA A 291 11.64 15.34 -12.90
CA ALA A 291 12.03 14.49 -14.02
C ALA A 291 12.34 15.36 -15.26
N PRO A 292 13.44 15.12 -15.98
CA PRO A 292 13.74 15.87 -17.20
C PRO A 292 12.59 15.71 -18.19
N PRO A 293 12.14 16.80 -18.85
CA PRO A 293 11.13 16.69 -19.89
C PRO A 293 11.60 15.67 -20.91
N ARG A 294 10.73 14.71 -21.27
CA ARG A 294 10.98 13.82 -22.41
C ARG A 294 11.39 14.72 -23.57
N GLY A 295 12.61 14.50 -24.07
CA GLY A 295 13.24 15.35 -25.08
C GLY A 295 12.24 15.74 -26.15
N ARG A 296 11.92 17.03 -26.20
CA ARG A 296 11.45 17.64 -27.44
C ARG A 296 12.70 17.58 -28.33
N ASN A 297 12.70 16.67 -29.29
CA ASN A 297 13.78 16.55 -30.27
C ASN A 297 14.16 17.96 -30.74
N GLN A 298 15.36 18.39 -30.36
CA GLN A 298 16.09 19.46 -31.04
C GLN A 298 17.06 18.78 -31.99
#